data_AF-A0A7J7HGP6-F1
#
_entry.id   AF-A0A7J7HGP6-F1
#
_cell.length_a   1.000
_cell.length_b   1.000
_cell.length_c   1.000
_cell.angle_alpha   90.00
_cell.angle_beta   90.00
_cell.angle_gamma   90.00
#
_symmetry.space_group_name_H-M   'P 1'
#
loop_
_entity.id
_entity.type
_entity.pdbx_description
1 polymer ?
#
loop_
_entity_poly.entity_id
_entity_poly.type
_entity_poly.pdbx_seq_one_letter_code
_entity_poly.pdbx_strand_id
1 'polypeptide(L)'
;MSRLSFRPRPLDIHKKLPIVKSVKDFEDDETPTSTRSSQILRPPQEADNEVQQIPSKKVASEIPTPQYVFVDTYERDYSCTFTQPTSYLRARGARAELGDFVEYDLDNEDEDWLQEFNKEKKLLTTEK
;
A
#
# COMPACT_ATOMS: atom_id res chain seq x y z
N MET A 1 17.67 -38.36 44.15
CA MET A 1 16.96 -37.84 42.97
C MET A 1 15.47 -37.87 43.26
N SER A 2 14.84 -36.71 43.51
CA SER A 2 13.40 -36.60 43.78
C SER A 2 12.63 -36.53 42.46
N ARG A 3 11.70 -37.46 42.22
CA ARG A 3 10.81 -37.41 41.06
C ARG A 3 9.82 -36.27 41.28
N LEU A 4 9.94 -35.19 40.50
CA LEU A 4 8.92 -34.15 40.40
C LEU A 4 7.58 -34.81 40.02
N SER A 5 6.63 -34.81 40.94
CA SER A 5 5.29 -35.36 40.70
C SER A 5 4.52 -34.40 39.81
N PHE A 6 4.54 -34.63 38.49
CA PHE A 6 3.64 -33.94 37.58
C PHE A 6 2.23 -34.47 37.83
N ARG A 7 1.37 -33.64 38.42
CA ARG A 7 -0.08 -33.90 38.40
C ARG A 7 -0.58 -33.51 37.00
N PRO A 8 -1.28 -34.39 36.26
CA PRO A 8 -1.89 -34.02 35.00
C PRO A 8 -2.92 -32.92 35.28
N ARG A 9 -2.57 -31.68 34.90
CA ARG A 9 -3.52 -30.56 34.85
C ARG A 9 -4.32 -30.74 33.55
N PRO A 10 -5.65 -30.71 33.56
CA PRO A 10 -6.43 -30.70 32.33
C PRO A 10 -5.96 -29.56 31.43
N LEU A 11 -5.61 -29.88 30.19
CA LEU A 11 -5.23 -28.88 29.19
C LEU A 11 -6.50 -28.15 28.74
N ASP A 12 -6.48 -26.82 28.82
CA ASP A 12 -7.54 -25.99 28.25
C ASP A 12 -7.34 -25.89 26.74
N ILE A 13 -8.14 -26.64 25.98
CA ILE A 13 -8.11 -26.67 24.52
C ILE A 13 -8.66 -25.39 23.86
N HIS A 14 -9.34 -24.53 24.62
CA HIS A 14 -9.83 -23.23 24.12
C HIS A 14 -8.83 -22.10 24.35
N LYS A 15 -7.78 -22.36 25.13
CA LYS A 15 -6.68 -21.42 25.32
C LYS A 15 -5.98 -21.18 23.99
N LYS A 16 -6.06 -19.94 23.48
CA LYS A 16 -5.37 -19.54 22.26
C LYS A 16 -3.86 -19.64 22.47
N LEU A 17 -3.19 -20.34 21.56
CA LEU A 17 -1.74 -20.41 21.54
C LEU A 17 -1.17 -19.09 21.03
N PRO A 18 -0.11 -18.54 21.65
CA PRO A 18 0.60 -17.41 21.09
C PRO A 18 1.21 -17.83 19.74
N ILE A 19 0.94 -17.04 18.70
CA ILE A 19 1.48 -17.25 17.35
C ILE A 19 2.73 -16.38 17.24
N VAL A 20 3.87 -17.03 17.05
CA VAL A 20 5.12 -16.34 16.73
C VAL A 20 5.11 -15.94 15.26
N LYS A 21 5.29 -14.66 14.97
CA LYS A 21 5.30 -14.12 13.60
C LYS A 21 6.72 -13.95 13.07
N SER A 22 7.69 -13.74 13.95
CA SER A 22 9.08 -13.53 13.57
C SER A 22 10.06 -14.11 14.60
N VAL A 23 11.30 -14.39 14.16
CA VAL A 23 12.37 -14.89 15.05
C VAL A 23 12.73 -13.86 16.15
N LYS A 24 12.42 -12.58 15.93
CA LYS A 24 12.61 -11.52 16.92
C LYS A 24 11.72 -11.69 18.16
N ASP A 25 10.57 -12.33 18.00
CA ASP A 25 9.58 -12.51 19.08
C ASP A 25 10.07 -13.47 20.17
N PHE A 26 11.18 -14.19 19.95
CA PHE A 26 11.80 -15.07 20.95
C PHE A 26 12.75 -14.36 21.92
N GLU A 27 13.19 -13.14 21.60
CA GLU A 27 14.19 -12.42 22.40
C GLU A 27 13.55 -11.62 23.56
N ASP A 28 12.26 -11.26 23.45
CA ASP A 28 11.56 -10.38 24.41
C ASP A 28 10.94 -11.12 25.62
N ASP A 29 10.89 -12.46 25.63
CA ASP A 29 10.13 -13.24 26.63
C ASP A 29 10.99 -13.78 27.81
N GLU A 30 12.16 -13.18 28.06
CA GLU A 30 13.01 -13.45 29.24
C GLU A 30 12.58 -12.61 30.47
N THR A 31 11.26 -12.41 30.69
CA THR A 31 10.76 -11.81 31.93
C THR A 31 9.72 -12.69 32.62
N PRO A 32 9.95 -13.13 33.87
CA PRO A 32 9.05 -14.05 34.54
C PRO A 32 7.72 -13.39 34.89
N THR A 33 6.64 -14.09 34.51
CA THR A 33 5.23 -13.84 34.81
C THR A 33 4.99 -13.32 36.24
N SER A 34 4.49 -12.09 36.36
CA SER A 34 3.95 -11.56 37.62
C SER A 34 2.44 -11.34 37.52
N THR A 35 1.69 -12.32 38.02
CA THR A 35 0.25 -12.26 38.27
C THR A 35 -0.03 -11.32 39.43
N ARG A 36 -0.61 -10.14 39.20
CA ARG A 36 -1.38 -9.47 40.26
C ARG A 36 -2.36 -8.39 39.79
N SER A 37 -3.63 -8.65 40.15
CA SER A 37 -4.65 -7.72 40.61
C SER A 37 -5.28 -6.70 39.64
N SER A 38 -6.47 -7.09 39.21
CA SER A 38 -7.67 -6.28 38.98
C SER A 38 -7.87 -5.10 39.94
N GLN A 39 -7.97 -3.88 39.41
CA GLN A 39 -8.89 -2.85 39.91
C GLN A 39 -9.41 -2.02 38.73
N ILE A 40 -10.64 -2.33 38.32
CA ILE A 40 -11.44 -1.55 37.39
C ILE A 40 -11.96 -0.34 38.16
N LEU A 41 -11.43 0.85 37.88
CA LEU A 41 -12.13 2.10 38.19
C LEU A 41 -12.75 2.65 36.91
N ARG A 42 -14.09 2.72 36.93
CA ARG A 42 -14.94 3.30 35.89
C ARG A 42 -14.98 4.83 36.09
N PRO A 43 -14.65 5.66 35.09
CA PRO A 43 -14.97 7.08 35.13
C PRO A 43 -16.38 7.34 34.56
N PRO A 44 -17.09 8.39 35.04
CA PRO A 44 -18.40 8.76 34.55
C PRO A 44 -18.30 9.39 33.16
N GLN A 45 -19.37 9.16 32.40
CA GLN A 45 -19.60 9.68 31.06
C GLN A 45 -20.08 11.13 31.18
N GLU A 46 -19.23 12.12 30.87
CA GLU A 46 -19.69 13.43 30.41
C GLU A 46 -18.79 13.93 29.28
N ALA A 47 -19.45 14.37 28.22
CA ALA A 47 -18.88 14.80 26.96
C ALA A 47 -18.22 16.17 27.12
N ASP A 48 -17.01 16.34 26.58
CA ASP A 48 -16.83 17.27 25.48
C ASP A 48 -15.51 17.01 24.74
N ASN A 49 -15.50 17.38 23.47
CA ASN A 49 -14.47 17.10 22.49
C ASN A 49 -13.23 17.98 22.72
N GLU A 50 -12.27 17.52 23.51
CA GLU A 50 -10.90 18.03 23.40
C GLU A 50 -9.89 16.88 23.34
N VAL A 51 -9.05 16.93 22.30
CA VAL A 51 -8.02 15.95 21.97
C VAL A 51 -7.05 15.81 23.13
N GLN A 52 -7.30 14.84 24.02
CA GLN A 52 -6.32 14.40 25.00
C GLN A 52 -5.12 13.83 24.25
N GLN A 53 -4.03 14.60 24.18
CA GLN A 53 -2.71 14.05 23.90
C GLN A 53 -2.35 13.09 25.03
N ILE A 54 -2.63 11.82 24.82
CA ILE A 54 -2.16 10.73 25.67
C ILE A 54 -0.65 10.63 25.41
N PRO A 55 0.25 10.75 26.40
CA PRO A 55 1.66 10.44 26.21
C PRO A 55 1.80 8.92 26.29
N SER A 56 1.18 8.21 25.35
CA SER A 56 1.42 6.79 25.15
C SER A 56 2.79 6.65 24.49
N LYS A 57 3.82 6.51 25.33
CA LYS A 57 5.08 5.82 24.96
C LYS A 57 4.78 4.35 24.70
N LYS A 58 3.98 4.07 23.69
CA LYS A 58 4.05 2.81 22.97
C LYS A 58 4.96 3.12 21.80
N VAL A 59 5.98 2.30 21.58
CA VAL A 59 6.74 2.28 20.34
C VAL A 59 5.74 1.89 19.24
N ALA A 60 4.97 2.87 18.77
CA ALA A 60 4.19 2.72 17.56
C ALA A 60 5.22 2.64 16.45
N SER A 61 5.25 1.52 15.74
CA SER A 61 6.04 1.39 14.52
C SER A 61 5.71 2.58 13.62
N GLU A 62 6.71 3.41 13.36
CA GLU A 62 6.57 4.57 12.48
C GLU A 62 6.08 4.10 11.11
N ILE A 63 4.95 4.67 10.66
CA ILE A 63 4.38 4.32 9.36
C ILE A 63 5.28 4.95 8.30
N PRO A 64 5.90 4.16 7.40
CA PRO A 64 6.82 4.72 6.41
C PRO A 64 6.07 5.66 5.46
N THR A 65 6.72 6.80 5.15
CA THR A 65 6.22 7.75 4.15
C THR A 65 6.62 7.26 2.74
N PRO A 66 5.71 7.25 1.75
CA PRO A 66 6.05 6.85 0.40
C PRO A 66 7.08 7.82 -0.20
N GLN A 67 8.01 7.27 -0.98
CA GLN A 67 8.95 8.06 -1.77
C GLN A 67 8.29 8.43 -3.11
N TYR A 68 8.64 9.59 -3.63
CA TYR A 68 8.30 9.97 -5.00
C TYR A 68 9.56 9.99 -5.85
N VAL A 69 9.40 9.76 -7.15
CA VAL A 69 10.49 9.74 -8.13
C VAL A 69 10.15 10.66 -9.29
N PHE A 70 11.17 11.28 -9.86
CA PHE A 70 11.03 12.04 -11.10
C PHE A 70 11.21 11.09 -12.28
N VAL A 71 10.37 11.27 -13.30
CA VAL A 71 10.44 10.51 -14.54
C VAL A 71 11.04 11.42 -15.61
N ASP A 72 12.26 11.12 -16.04
CA ASP A 72 13.02 11.99 -16.96
C ASP A 72 12.31 12.19 -18.32
N THR A 73 11.49 11.24 -18.75
CA THR A 73 10.76 11.30 -20.02
C THR A 73 9.42 12.03 -19.94
N TYR A 74 8.97 12.43 -18.75
CA TYR A 74 7.62 12.96 -18.53
C TYR A 74 7.27 14.12 -19.46
N GLU A 75 8.16 15.11 -19.57
CA GLU A 75 7.97 16.30 -20.43
C GLU A 75 8.01 15.98 -21.94
N ARG A 76 8.57 14.82 -22.31
CA ARG A 76 8.57 14.34 -23.70
C ARG A 76 7.29 13.56 -24.02
N ASP A 77 6.83 12.75 -23.07
CA ASP A 77 5.71 11.83 -23.25
C ASP A 77 4.36 12.57 -23.11
N TYR A 78 4.31 13.63 -22.30
CA TYR A 78 3.11 14.42 -22.06
C TYR A 78 3.33 15.89 -22.44
N SER A 79 2.60 16.34 -23.46
CA SER A 79 2.61 17.75 -23.86
C SER A 79 1.60 18.58 -23.06
N CYS A 80 2.03 19.75 -22.58
CA CYS A 80 1.16 20.69 -21.86
C CYS A 80 0.27 21.49 -22.82
N THR A 81 -0.75 20.83 -23.37
CA THR A 81 -1.70 21.43 -24.34
C THR A 81 -2.98 21.93 -23.70
N PHE A 82 -3.19 21.68 -22.41
CA PHE A 82 -4.40 22.07 -21.70
C PHE A 82 -4.46 23.59 -21.48
N THR A 83 -5.55 24.22 -21.91
CA THR A 83 -5.85 25.63 -21.64
C THR A 83 -7.02 25.72 -20.66
N GLN A 84 -6.79 26.32 -19.49
CA GLN A 84 -7.83 26.42 -18.46
C GLN A 84 -8.97 27.34 -18.91
N PRO A 85 -10.23 26.85 -18.94
CA PRO A 85 -11.37 27.69 -19.26
C PRO A 85 -11.74 28.61 -18.08
N THR A 86 -12.44 29.71 -18.38
CA THR A 86 -12.94 30.67 -17.38
C THR A 86 -14.10 30.14 -16.53
N SER A 87 -14.67 29.00 -16.92
CA SER A 87 -15.78 28.34 -16.23
C SER A 87 -15.41 26.92 -15.84
N TYR A 88 -16.15 26.32 -14.91
CA TYR A 88 -15.92 24.93 -14.53
C TYR A 88 -16.17 23.95 -15.68
N LEU A 89 -15.34 22.91 -15.72
CA LEU A 89 -15.41 21.85 -16.72
C LEU A 89 -16.79 21.19 -16.69
N ARG A 90 -17.48 21.20 -17.83
CA ARG A 90 -18.71 20.43 -18.03
C ARG A 90 -18.37 19.26 -18.94
N ALA A 91 -18.10 18.11 -18.32
CA ALA A 91 -17.78 16.90 -19.06
C ALA A 91 -18.93 16.54 -20.01
N ARG A 92 -18.63 16.41 -21.31
CA ARG A 92 -19.44 15.65 -22.25
C ARG A 92 -18.81 14.27 -22.39
N GLY A 93 -19.61 13.25 -22.70
CA GLY A 93 -19.13 11.86 -22.80
C GLY A 93 -17.94 11.74 -23.75
N ALA A 94 -16.97 10.91 -23.38
CA ALA A 94 -15.63 10.80 -23.98
C ALA A 94 -15.59 10.54 -25.51
N ARG A 95 -16.72 10.18 -26.11
CA ARG A 95 -16.82 9.73 -27.50
C ARG A 95 -17.12 10.82 -28.52
N ALA A 96 -17.41 12.05 -28.08
CA ALA A 96 -17.95 13.07 -28.97
C ALA A 96 -16.89 13.90 -29.72
N GLU A 97 -15.62 13.94 -29.28
CA GLU A 97 -14.66 14.95 -29.77
C GLU A 97 -13.19 14.51 -29.85
N LEU A 98 -12.80 13.29 -29.40
CA LEU A 98 -11.39 12.88 -29.37
C LEU A 98 -11.01 12.05 -30.60
N GLY A 99 -10.62 12.73 -31.67
CA GLY A 99 -9.69 12.25 -32.72
C GLY A 99 -9.97 10.89 -33.36
N ASP A 100 -9.07 10.48 -34.25
CA ASP A 100 -9.10 9.13 -34.80
C ASP A 100 -8.77 8.14 -33.67
N PHE A 101 -9.64 7.16 -33.47
CA PHE A 101 -9.45 6.11 -32.48
C PHE A 101 -8.34 5.17 -32.95
N VAL A 102 -7.23 5.15 -32.23
CA VAL A 102 -6.12 4.21 -32.47
C VAL A 102 -6.37 2.96 -31.63
N GLU A 103 -6.46 1.81 -32.29
CA GLU A 103 -6.77 0.52 -31.66
C GLU A 103 -5.56 -0.22 -31.09
N TYR A 104 -4.36 0.10 -31.58
CA TYR A 104 -3.14 -0.65 -31.30
C TYR A 104 -1.95 0.29 -31.13
N ASP A 105 -1.23 0.12 -30.02
CA ASP A 105 0.05 0.80 -29.74
C ASP A 105 1.20 -0.15 -30.08
N LEU A 106 2.17 0.31 -30.86
CA LEU A 106 3.35 -0.47 -31.24
C LEU A 106 4.23 -0.70 -30.01
N ASP A 107 4.69 -1.94 -29.82
CA ASP A 107 5.66 -2.26 -28.80
C ASP A 107 7.11 -2.16 -29.32
N ASN A 108 8.05 -2.54 -28.46
CA ASN A 108 9.48 -2.49 -28.81
C ASN A 108 9.85 -3.39 -29.99
N GLU A 109 9.25 -4.58 -30.09
CA GLU A 109 9.53 -5.52 -31.18
C GLU A 109 8.99 -4.98 -32.50
N ASP A 110 7.77 -4.44 -32.46
CA ASP A 110 7.12 -3.82 -33.62
C ASP A 110 7.94 -2.62 -34.15
N GLU A 111 8.41 -1.76 -33.25
CA GLU A 111 9.22 -0.59 -33.60
C GLU A 111 10.58 -0.99 -34.19
N ASP A 112 11.26 -1.99 -33.60
CA ASP A 112 12.53 -2.52 -34.12
C ASP A 112 12.34 -3.13 -35.52
N TRP A 113 11.29 -3.94 -35.70
CA TRP A 113 10.93 -4.52 -36.99
C TRP A 113 10.63 -3.44 -38.03
N LEU A 114 9.84 -2.42 -37.67
CA LEU A 114 9.45 -1.34 -38.56
C LEU A 114 10.67 -0.52 -39.00
N GLN A 115 11.62 -0.28 -38.09
CA GLN A 115 12.88 0.39 -38.40
C GLN A 115 13.74 -0.43 -39.36
N GLU A 116 13.84 -1.75 -39.19
CA GLU A 116 14.56 -2.62 -40.13
C GLU A 116 13.90 -2.68 -41.50
N PHE A 117 12.58 -2.83 -41.54
CA PHE A 117 11.81 -2.85 -42.78
C PHE A 117 11.99 -1.55 -43.59
N ASN A 118 11.95 -0.40 -42.92
CA ASN A 118 12.12 0.90 -43.57
C ASN A 118 13.55 1.17 -44.07
N LYS A 119 14.58 0.54 -43.49
CA LYS A 119 15.96 0.62 -44.02
C LYS A 119 16.06 0.06 -45.44
N GLU A 120 15.20 -0.90 -45.80
CA GLU A 120 15.12 -1.47 -47.15
C GLU A 120 14.37 -0.57 -48.16
N LYS A 121 14.00 0.67 -47.77
CA LYS A 121 13.19 1.63 -48.55
C LYS A 121 11.82 1.10 -48.98
N LYS A 122 11.31 0.06 -48.31
CA LYS A 122 9.93 -0.39 -48.46
C LYS A 122 9.07 0.46 -47.54
N LEU A 123 8.53 1.56 -48.05
CA LEU A 123 7.57 2.36 -47.29
C LEU A 123 6.23 1.63 -47.30
N LEU A 124 5.68 1.35 -46.12
CA LEU A 124 4.30 0.90 -45.98
C LEU A 124 3.38 1.98 -46.53
N THR A 125 2.53 1.62 -47.48
CA THR A 125 1.45 2.50 -47.93
C THR A 125 0.41 2.59 -46.83
N THR A 126 -0.06 3.80 -46.52
CA THR A 126 -1.22 3.97 -45.65
C THR A 126 -2.42 3.22 -46.24
N GLU A 127 -2.97 2.27 -45.48
CA GLU A 127 -4.23 1.61 -45.83
C GLU A 127 -5.35 2.68 -45.95
N LYS A 128 -6.28 2.46 -46.87
CA LYS A 128 -7.35 3.40 -47.24
C LYS A 128 -8.60 3.21 -46.39
#